data_AF-A0A959HI08-F1
#
_entry.id   AF-A0A959HI08-F1
#
_cell.length_a   1.000
_cell.length_b   1.000
_cell.length_c   1.000
_cell.angle_alpha   90.00
_cell.angle_beta   90.00
_cell.angle_gamma   90.00
#
_symmetry.space_group_name_H-M   'P 1'
#
loop_
_entity.id
_entity.type
_entity.pdbx_description
1 polymer ?
#
loop_
_entity_poly.entity_id
_entity_poly.type
_entity_poly.pdbx_seq_one_letter_code
_entity_poly.pdbx_strand_id
1 'polypeptide(L)'
;THPEQFEEVRRIAPEHFLLVPGIGAQGGDLQAVSRYGFNDRCGLLVNSSRGIIFAGDGADFADKARAAAMEVRDEMAKLIG
;
A
#
# COMPACT_ATOMS: atom_id res chain seq x y z
N THR A 1 5.94 11.54 -4.87
CA THR A 1 5.61 11.47 -3.43
C THR A 1 6.64 12.28 -2.67
N HIS A 2 6.27 12.92 -1.55
CA HIS A 2 7.18 13.67 -0.66
C HIS A 2 7.37 12.84 0.63
N PRO A 3 8.22 11.80 0.62
CA PRO A 3 8.41 10.89 1.75
C PRO A 3 8.75 11.59 3.08
N GLU A 4 9.41 12.74 3.02
CA GLU A 4 9.77 13.59 4.16
C GLU A 4 8.56 14.12 4.94
N GLN A 5 7.42 14.35 4.28
CA GLN A 5 6.18 14.74 4.96
C GLN A 5 5.61 13.57 5.78
N PHE A 6 5.90 12.34 5.34
CA PHE A 6 5.41 11.13 5.99
C PHE A 6 6.12 10.89 7.33
N GLU A 7 7.42 11.20 7.40
CA GLU A 7 8.21 11.14 8.63
C GLU A 7 7.68 12.13 9.69
N GLU A 8 7.30 13.35 9.28
CA GLU A 8 6.70 14.33 10.18
C GLU A 8 5.35 13.86 10.74
N VAL A 9 4.48 13.29 9.89
CA VAL A 9 3.22 12.70 10.33
C VAL A 9 3.46 11.55 11.31
N ARG A 10 4.43 10.67 11.02
CA ARG A 10 4.78 9.56 11.92
C ARG A 10 5.31 10.06 13.26
N ARG A 11 6.08 11.16 13.30
CA ARG A 11 6.54 11.79 14.56
C ARG A 11 5.37 12.30 15.41
N ILE A 12 4.32 12.83 14.79
CA ILE A 12 3.11 13.31 15.49
C ILE A 12 2.25 12.13 15.96
N ALA A 13 2.16 11.07 15.17
CA ALA A 13 1.31 9.90 15.41
C ALA A 13 2.11 8.59 15.37
N PRO A 14 3.02 8.34 16.34
CA PRO A 14 3.99 7.23 16.27
C PRO A 14 3.32 5.85 16.21
N GLU A 15 2.29 5.65 17.03
CA GLU A 15 1.64 4.34 17.20
C GLU A 15 0.37 4.13 16.36
N HIS A 16 -0.06 5.14 15.61
CA HIS A 16 -1.33 5.07 14.89
C HIS A 16 -1.20 4.34 13.55
N PHE A 17 -2.29 3.72 13.11
CA PHE A 17 -2.40 3.30 11.72
C PHE A 17 -2.59 4.52 10.82
N LEU A 18 -1.76 4.63 9.77
CA LEU A 18 -1.88 5.67 8.76
C LEU A 18 -2.45 5.07 7.47
N LEU A 19 -3.53 5.66 6.97
CA LEU A 19 -4.13 5.28 5.69
C LEU A 19 -3.31 5.90 4.55
N VAL A 20 -2.78 5.05 3.67
CA VAL A 20 -2.00 5.43 2.50
C VAL A 20 -2.86 5.21 1.25
N PRO A 21 -3.42 6.27 0.66
CA PRO A 21 -4.19 6.16 -0.56
C PRO A 21 -3.28 6.04 -1.80
N GLY A 22 -3.70 5.26 -2.79
CA GLY A 22 -3.17 5.39 -4.15
C GLY A 22 -1.84 4.68 -4.41
N ILE A 23 -1.50 3.65 -3.63
CA ILE A 23 -0.39 2.75 -3.95
C ILE A 23 -0.84 1.74 -5.02
N GLY A 24 0.02 1.47 -6.01
CA GLY A 24 -0.26 0.59 -7.15
C GLY A 24 0.03 1.27 -8.49
N ALA A 25 -0.67 0.84 -9.55
CA ALA A 25 -0.41 1.13 -10.99
C ALA A 25 -0.13 2.59 -11.41
N GLN A 26 -0.31 3.58 -10.53
CA GLN A 26 0.06 4.99 -10.76
C GLN A 26 1.39 5.42 -10.10
N GLY A 27 2.24 4.49 -9.66
CA GLY A 27 3.62 4.80 -9.27
C GLY A 27 3.77 5.40 -7.88
N GLY A 28 2.89 5.04 -6.94
CA GLY A 28 3.14 5.27 -5.53
C GLY A 28 4.25 4.34 -5.03
N ASP A 29 5.38 4.91 -4.62
CA ASP A 29 6.54 4.17 -4.13
C ASP A 29 6.24 3.54 -2.76
N LEU A 30 5.73 2.31 -2.77
CA LEU A 30 5.43 1.54 -1.56
C LEU A 30 6.68 1.33 -0.69
N GLN A 31 7.87 1.22 -1.30
CA GLN A 31 9.12 1.11 -0.55
C GLN A 31 9.42 2.40 0.21
N ALA A 32 9.34 3.55 -0.44
CA ALA A 32 9.54 4.84 0.23
C ALA A 32 8.51 5.04 1.34
N VAL A 33 7.22 4.82 1.07
CA VAL A 33 6.18 4.99 2.10
C VAL A 33 6.40 4.04 3.28
N SER A 34 6.78 2.80 3.03
CA SER A 34 7.08 1.83 4.10
C SER A 34 8.30 2.26 4.92
N ARG A 35 9.36 2.75 4.26
CA ARG A 35 10.60 3.21 4.92
C ARG A 35 10.35 4.35 5.91
N TYR A 36 9.54 5.33 5.55
CA TYR A 36 9.28 6.51 6.40
C TYR A 36 8.02 6.37 7.26
N GLY A 37 7.14 5.42 6.91
CA GLY A 37 5.83 5.25 7.51
C GLY A 37 5.74 4.09 8.48
N PHE A 38 6.65 3.13 8.48
CA PHE A 38 6.56 2.00 9.40
C PHE A 38 6.78 2.40 10.86
N ASN A 39 6.09 1.68 11.74
CA ASN A 39 6.42 1.57 13.16
C ASN A 39 6.63 0.08 13.49
N ASP A 40 6.82 -0.24 14.77
CA ASP A 40 7.05 -1.62 15.25
C ASP A 40 5.93 -2.62 14.91
N ARG A 41 4.78 -2.12 14.40
CA ARG A 41 3.60 -2.90 14.01
C ARG A 41 3.23 -2.71 12.54
N CYS A 42 4.18 -2.32 11.68
CA CYS A 42 3.96 -1.82 10.31
C CYS A 42 3.18 -0.50 10.29
N GLY A 43 2.02 -0.39 10.95
CA GLY A 43 1.36 0.90 11.21
C GLY A 43 0.81 1.60 9.97
N LEU A 44 0.72 0.90 8.83
CA LEU A 44 0.20 1.42 7.57
C LEU A 44 -0.99 0.59 7.08
N LEU A 45 -1.99 1.28 6.54
CA LEU A 45 -3.15 0.71 5.86
C LEU A 45 -3.11 1.19 4.41
N VAL A 46 -2.74 0.31 3.49
CA VAL A 46 -2.56 0.69 2.07
C VAL A 46 -3.87 0.46 1.32
N ASN A 47 -4.39 1.51 0.69
CA ASN A 47 -5.55 1.39 -0.18
C ASN A 47 -5.12 1.21 -1.64
N SER A 48 -5.44 0.03 -2.20
CA SER A 48 -5.36 -0.27 -3.63
C SER A 48 -6.75 -0.60 -4.16
N SER A 49 -7.40 0.39 -4.80
CA SER A 49 -8.77 0.24 -5.29
C SER A 49 -8.81 -0.05 -6.80
N ARG A 50 -8.53 0.96 -7.64
CA ARG A 50 -8.63 0.84 -9.10
C ARG A 50 -7.76 -0.25 -9.70
N GLY A 51 -6.56 -0.45 -9.15
CA GLY A 51 -5.63 -1.49 -9.61
C GLY A 51 -6.15 -2.92 -9.38
N ILE A 52 -7.05 -3.12 -8.42
CA ILE A 52 -7.69 -4.41 -8.14
C ILE A 52 -9.03 -4.52 -8.85
N ILE A 53 -9.90 -3.50 -8.70
CA ILE A 53 -11.26 -3.49 -9.25
C ILE A 53 -11.27 -3.55 -10.77
N PHE A 54 -10.28 -2.95 -11.44
CA PHE A 54 -10.22 -2.90 -12.91
C PHE A 54 -9.13 -3.81 -13.49
N ALA A 55 -8.63 -4.79 -12.72
CA ALA A 55 -7.64 -5.75 -13.19
C ALA A 55 -8.19 -6.77 -14.20
N GLY A 56 -9.51 -6.97 -14.19
CA GLY A 56 -10.22 -7.83 -15.13
C GLY A 56 -11.69 -7.42 -15.24
N ASP A 57 -12.44 -8.12 -16.07
CA ASP A 57 -13.84 -7.82 -16.34
C ASP A 57 -14.66 -9.10 -16.62
N GLY A 58 -15.99 -8.96 -16.66
CA GLY A 58 -16.88 -10.06 -17.02
C GLY A 58 -16.62 -11.36 -16.26
N ALA A 59 -16.30 -12.43 -17.01
CA ALA A 59 -16.10 -13.76 -16.46
C ALA A 59 -14.74 -13.96 -15.78
N ASP A 60 -13.71 -13.16 -16.10
CA ASP A 60 -12.36 -13.29 -15.54
C ASP A 60 -12.10 -12.35 -14.35
N PHE A 61 -13.02 -11.42 -14.08
CA PHE A 61 -12.93 -10.42 -13.01
C PHE A 61 -12.46 -11.01 -11.68
N ALA A 62 -13.07 -12.11 -11.21
CA ALA A 62 -12.76 -12.68 -9.91
C ALA A 62 -11.30 -13.17 -9.82
N ASP A 63 -10.83 -13.85 -10.85
CA ASP A 63 -9.47 -14.39 -10.91
C ASP A 63 -8.43 -13.28 -11.07
N LYS A 64 -8.73 -12.28 -11.93
CA LYS A 64 -7.85 -11.13 -12.18
C LYS A 64 -7.75 -10.19 -10.98
N ALA A 65 -8.87 -9.86 -10.35
CA ALA A 65 -8.90 -9.05 -9.13
C ALA A 65 -8.15 -9.76 -8.00
N ARG A 66 -8.32 -11.09 -7.85
CA ARG A 66 -7.57 -11.88 -6.89
C ARG A 66 -6.06 -11.84 -7.17
N ALA A 67 -5.65 -12.02 -8.42
CA ALA A 67 -4.24 -11.95 -8.80
C ALA A 67 -3.62 -10.58 -8.47
N ALA A 68 -4.30 -9.48 -8.83
CA ALA A 68 -3.84 -8.13 -8.51
C ALA A 68 -3.77 -7.86 -6.99
N ALA A 69 -4.74 -8.36 -6.22
CA ALA A 69 -4.71 -8.25 -4.77
C ALA A 69 -3.54 -9.05 -4.15
N MET A 70 -3.26 -10.24 -4.69
CA MET A 70 -2.14 -11.07 -4.25
C MET A 70 -0.80 -10.41 -4.54
N GLU A 71 -0.64 -9.79 -5.70
CA GLU A 71 0.59 -9.07 -6.07
C GLU A 71 0.91 -7.95 -5.08
N VAL A 72 -0.08 -7.10 -4.76
CA VAL A 72 0.09 -6.01 -3.76
C VAL A 72 0.41 -6.58 -2.38
N ARG A 73 -0.29 -7.64 -1.96
CA ARG A 73 -0.02 -8.31 -0.67
C ARG A 73 1.41 -8.83 -0.62
N ASP A 74 1.88 -9.49 -1.68
CA ASP A 74 3.22 -10.10 -1.72
C ASP A 74 4.32 -9.03 -1.79
N GLU A 75 4.06 -7.90 -2.45
CA GLU A 75 4.95 -6.73 -2.40
C GLU A 75 5.04 -6.17 -0.97
N MET A 76 3.91 -5.95 -0.30
CA MET A 76 3.88 -5.50 1.10
C MET A 76 4.56 -6.49 2.04
N ALA A 77 4.35 -7.79 1.85
CA ALA A 77 4.95 -8.84 2.68
C ALA A 77 6.48 -8.85 2.58
N LYS A 78 7.07 -8.46 1.44
CA LYS A 78 8.53 -8.32 1.32
C LYS A 78 9.10 -7.15 2.11
N LEU A 79 8.27 -6.18 2.49
CA LEU A 79 8.69 -4.99 3.22
C LEU A 79 8.55 -5.18 4.73
N ILE A 80 7.64 -6.05 5.16
CA ILE A 80 7.44 -6.43 6.56
C ILE A 80 8.44 -7.55 6.87
N GLY A 81 9.55 -7.20 7.52
CA GLY A 81 10.53 -8.15 8.06
C GLY A 81 10.02 -8.84 9.32
#